data_AF-A0A939DDZ8-F1
#
_entry.id   AF-A0A939DDZ8-F1
#
_cell.length_a   1.000
_cell.length_b   1.000
_cell.length_c   1.000
_cell.angle_alpha   90.00
_cell.angle_beta   90.00
_cell.angle_gamma   90.00
#
_symmetry.space_group_name_H-M   'P 1'
#
loop_
_entity.id
_entity.type
_entity.pdbx_description
1 polymer ?
#
loop_
_entity_poly.entity_id
_entity_poly.type
_entity_poly.pdbx_seq_one_letter_code
_entity_poly.pdbx_strand_id
1 'polypeptide(L)'
;MTPRAEAFDNWIRRDFRDMNTALEERYFAERRSDVSGVGDDIKQQLLDEGRAHIVGLLGEGNTDEGFDAGFDLLGNVGFYMAACRRHDLTEPSRETRSPLAEASALAMQLGASLGTVPRFASAHLETHNRAVDGVFKSFTTLEDEGTFIAYNTRGALAYIRASEALLRLLPLGVSHPVAADLLDEARDALEAVYRYNEELFQILDVERFFYCVRPYYKPHRVGLREYRGANAGDFAGINVIDLLLGVCRADDPYYSQLLVDKFLFMRPEDQLLLRDCMRRQSLMDAFLEHRDSDSPPLRENLRRFLAVCDAHGKAALQHHEQLVEKFIVQPADEGDLVDNQQLTASGPPLPVLLKALRTLCDLRAGAVRDDIPSRHRDLATLRELASQVSA
;
A
#
# COMPACT_ATOMS: atom_id res chain seq x y z
N MET A 1 10.47 6.28 24.39
CA MET A 1 9.17 6.92 24.16
C MET A 1 8.84 7.77 25.37
N THR A 2 8.45 9.03 25.18
CA THR A 2 8.15 9.95 26.29
C THR A 2 6.81 9.62 26.94
N PRO A 3 6.57 10.03 28.21
CA PRO A 3 5.27 9.85 28.86
C PRO A 3 4.10 10.48 28.09
N ARG A 4 4.30 11.62 27.40
CA ARG A 4 3.23 12.21 26.57
C ARG A 4 2.96 11.41 25.30
N ALA A 5 4.01 10.85 24.68
CA ALA A 5 3.85 9.97 23.52
C ALA A 5 3.12 8.68 23.90
N GLU A 6 3.44 8.08 25.05
CA GLU A 6 2.73 6.91 25.58
C GLU A 6 1.27 7.22 25.92
N ALA A 7 0.99 8.38 26.52
CA ALA A 7 -0.38 8.80 26.80
C ALA A 7 -1.21 8.97 25.51
N PHE A 8 -0.63 9.54 24.46
CA PHE A 8 -1.31 9.67 23.17
C PHE A 8 -1.49 8.32 22.47
N ASP A 9 -0.49 7.43 22.55
CA ASP A 9 -0.59 6.06 22.03
C ASP A 9 -1.73 5.28 22.69
N ASN A 10 -1.85 5.39 24.01
CA ASN A 10 -2.93 4.75 24.77
C ASN A 10 -4.31 5.29 24.37
N TRP A 11 -4.44 6.59 24.11
CA TRP A 11 -5.68 7.18 23.60
C TRP A 11 -6.04 6.66 22.21
N ILE A 12 -5.06 6.58 21.28
CA ILE A 12 -5.24 6.00 19.94
C ILE A 12 -5.72 4.54 20.01
N ARG A 13 -5.25 3.76 20.98
CA ARG A 13 -5.63 2.34 21.14
C ARG A 13 -6.99 2.12 21.81
N ARG A 14 -7.57 3.16 22.43
CA ARG A 14 -8.79 3.07 23.24
C ARG A 14 -9.84 4.07 22.78
N ASP A 15 -9.94 5.21 23.45
CA ASP A 15 -11.03 6.19 23.29
C ASP A 15 -11.18 6.65 21.84
N PHE A 16 -10.07 6.80 21.11
CA PHE A 16 -10.07 7.06 19.67
C PHE A 16 -10.90 6.04 18.87
N ARG A 17 -10.66 4.74 19.12
CA ARG A 17 -11.37 3.65 18.42
C ARG A 17 -12.83 3.59 18.82
N ASP A 18 -13.13 3.83 20.09
CA ASP A 18 -14.50 3.82 20.60
C ASP A 18 -15.32 4.96 19.97
N MET A 19 -14.76 6.17 19.92
CA MET A 19 -15.38 7.33 19.27
C MET A 19 -15.62 7.11 17.78
N ASN A 20 -14.60 6.65 17.05
CA ASN A 20 -14.70 6.36 15.62
C ASN A 20 -15.75 5.26 15.35
N THR A 21 -15.78 4.20 16.15
CA THR A 21 -16.77 3.11 16.02
C THR A 21 -18.18 3.63 16.25
N ALA A 22 -18.39 4.43 17.30
CA ALA A 22 -19.69 5.02 17.58
C ALA A 22 -20.18 5.93 16.43
N LEU A 23 -19.27 6.64 15.77
CA LEU A 23 -19.56 7.42 14.57
C LEU A 23 -19.89 6.51 13.37
N GLU A 24 -19.10 5.46 13.12
CA GLU A 24 -19.37 4.49 12.03
C GLU A 24 -20.75 3.85 12.15
N GLU A 25 -21.14 3.40 13.34
CA GLU A 25 -22.46 2.79 13.53
C GLU A 25 -23.60 3.78 13.25
N ARG A 26 -23.42 5.08 13.58
CA ARG A 26 -24.39 6.12 13.23
C ARG A 26 -24.46 6.36 11.71
N TYR A 27 -23.32 6.35 11.02
CA TYR A 27 -23.30 6.57 9.56
C TYR A 27 -23.84 5.36 8.80
N PHE A 28 -23.47 4.16 9.23
CA PHE A 28 -23.80 2.92 8.56
C PHE A 28 -25.29 2.57 8.65
N ALA A 29 -25.97 2.97 9.74
CA ALA A 29 -27.41 2.77 9.92
C ALA A 29 -28.26 3.29 8.73
N GLU A 30 -27.79 4.34 8.05
CA GLU A 30 -28.43 4.90 6.87
C GLU A 30 -27.55 4.83 5.60
N ARG A 31 -26.46 4.04 5.62
CA ARG A 31 -25.45 3.95 4.54
C ARG A 31 -24.98 5.33 4.05
N ARG A 32 -24.78 6.26 4.99
CA ARG A 32 -24.47 7.66 4.67
C ARG A 32 -23.04 7.82 4.18
N SER A 33 -22.91 8.33 2.96
CA SER A 33 -21.66 8.87 2.42
C SER A 33 -21.42 10.33 2.84
N ASP A 34 -22.50 11.10 3.09
CA ASP A 34 -22.45 12.43 3.73
C ASP A 34 -22.61 12.31 5.25
N VAL A 35 -21.59 12.76 5.99
CA VAL A 35 -21.54 12.69 7.45
C VAL A 35 -21.92 14.00 8.14
N SER A 36 -22.36 15.00 7.39
CA SER A 36 -22.75 16.32 7.91
C SER A 36 -23.89 16.21 8.93
N GLY A 37 -23.75 16.92 10.05
CA GLY A 37 -24.79 17.01 11.10
C GLY A 37 -25.01 15.72 11.91
N VAL A 38 -24.17 14.69 11.75
CA VAL A 38 -24.29 13.41 12.47
C VAL A 38 -23.13 13.24 13.44
N GLY A 39 -23.45 13.12 14.72
CA GLY A 39 -22.47 12.85 15.78
C GLY A 39 -21.50 13.98 16.06
N ASP A 40 -21.94 15.23 15.86
CA ASP A 40 -21.10 16.41 16.04
C ASP A 40 -20.55 16.54 17.47
N ASP A 41 -21.25 15.99 18.46
CA ASP A 41 -20.77 15.85 19.84
C ASP A 41 -19.50 14.99 19.92
N ILE A 42 -19.53 13.79 19.32
CA ILE A 42 -18.40 12.85 19.31
C ILE A 42 -17.26 13.39 18.42
N LYS A 43 -17.58 14.00 17.28
CA LYS A 43 -16.58 14.62 16.41
C LYS A 43 -15.81 15.73 17.13
N GLN A 44 -16.53 16.59 17.86
CA GLN A 44 -15.90 17.66 18.61
C GLN A 44 -15.02 17.10 19.73
N GLN A 45 -15.48 16.06 20.43
CA GLN A 45 -14.68 15.36 21.44
C GLN A 45 -13.39 14.77 20.84
N LEU A 46 -13.50 14.03 19.74
CA LEU A 46 -12.36 13.46 19.00
C LEU A 46 -11.34 14.55 18.63
N LEU A 47 -11.82 15.66 18.10
CA LEU A 47 -11.00 16.81 17.69
C LEU A 47 -10.24 17.39 18.88
N ASP A 48 -10.94 17.69 19.97
CA ASP A 48 -10.40 18.40 21.13
C ASP A 48 -9.43 17.53 21.94
N GLU A 49 -9.78 16.27 22.20
CA GLU A 49 -8.92 15.34 22.94
C GLU A 49 -7.62 15.06 22.19
N GLY A 50 -7.70 14.72 20.89
CA GLY A 50 -6.51 14.47 20.07
C GLY A 50 -5.64 15.72 19.96
N ARG A 51 -6.24 16.91 19.82
CA ARG A 51 -5.50 18.17 19.81
C ARG A 51 -4.79 18.43 21.13
N ALA A 52 -5.43 18.16 22.27
CA ALA A 52 -4.83 18.35 23.59
C ALA A 52 -3.55 17.51 23.77
N HIS A 53 -3.57 16.24 23.33
CA HIS A 53 -2.38 15.38 23.31
C HIS A 53 -1.27 15.97 22.44
N ILE A 54 -1.60 16.40 21.22
CA ILE A 54 -0.63 16.93 20.25
C ILE A 54 -0.02 18.26 20.72
N VAL A 55 -0.80 19.15 21.34
CA VAL A 55 -0.29 20.39 21.96
C VAL A 55 0.74 20.06 23.03
N GLY A 56 0.46 19.05 23.86
CA GLY A 56 1.42 18.54 24.83
C GLY A 56 2.71 18.07 24.18
N LEU A 57 2.62 17.27 23.12
CA LEU A 57 3.79 16.75 22.39
C LEU A 57 4.62 17.86 21.74
N LEU A 58 4.00 18.85 21.09
CA LEU A 58 4.70 20.01 20.54
C LEU A 58 5.45 20.80 21.60
N GLY A 59 4.88 20.92 22.81
CA GLY A 59 5.54 21.57 23.93
C GLY A 59 6.78 20.84 24.46
N GLU A 60 6.95 19.54 24.15
CA GLU A 60 8.19 18.80 24.48
C GLU A 60 9.34 19.14 23.53
N GLY A 61 9.04 19.61 22.31
CA GLY A 61 10.03 19.82 21.26
C GLY A 61 10.57 18.51 20.68
N ASN A 62 11.75 18.56 20.06
CA ASN A 62 12.39 17.36 19.52
C ASN A 62 13.10 16.58 20.64
N THR A 63 12.71 15.33 20.85
CA THR A 63 13.24 14.46 21.91
C THR A 63 14.24 13.41 21.43
N ASP A 64 14.39 13.22 20.11
CA ASP A 64 15.34 12.29 19.47
C ASP A 64 15.35 10.87 20.06
N GLU A 65 14.18 10.25 20.17
CA GLU A 65 13.98 8.90 20.72
C GLU A 65 14.29 7.76 19.70
N GLY A 66 14.94 8.10 18.58
CA GLY A 66 15.22 7.19 17.47
C GLY A 66 14.08 7.05 16.44
N PHE A 67 14.40 6.39 15.31
CA PHE A 67 13.49 6.28 14.16
C PHE A 67 12.17 5.60 14.54
N ASP A 68 12.21 4.42 15.17
CA ASP A 68 11.00 3.63 15.44
C ASP A 68 10.02 4.39 16.35
N ALA A 69 10.52 5.08 17.38
CA ALA A 69 9.68 5.88 18.27
C ALA A 69 9.09 7.11 17.55
N GLY A 70 9.88 7.79 16.72
CA GLY A 70 9.40 8.92 15.92
C GLY A 70 8.39 8.50 14.86
N PHE A 71 8.60 7.37 14.20
CA PHE A 71 7.71 6.82 13.18
C PHE A 71 6.40 6.33 13.80
N ASP A 72 6.44 5.67 14.95
CA ASP A 72 5.23 5.28 15.68
C ASP A 72 4.40 6.50 16.12
N LEU A 73 5.05 7.57 16.60
CA LEU A 73 4.40 8.82 16.96
C LEU A 73 3.79 9.52 15.73
N LEU A 74 4.51 9.56 14.61
CA LEU A 74 3.99 10.07 13.34
C LEU A 74 2.74 9.30 12.90
N GLY A 75 2.74 7.97 13.09
CA GLY A 75 1.57 7.12 12.91
C GLY A 75 0.38 7.61 13.71
N ASN A 76 0.54 7.82 15.03
CA ASN A 76 -0.53 8.29 15.91
C ASN A 76 -1.11 9.66 15.49
N VAL A 77 -0.25 10.62 15.13
CA VAL A 77 -0.70 11.91 14.59
C VAL A 77 -1.44 11.71 13.27
N GLY A 78 -0.94 10.81 12.41
CA GLY A 78 -1.57 10.44 11.16
C GLY A 78 -2.94 9.80 11.32
N PHE A 79 -3.12 8.89 12.29
CA PHE A 79 -4.42 8.29 12.64
C PHE A 79 -5.43 9.37 13.02
N TYR A 80 -5.05 10.28 13.92
CA TYR A 80 -5.89 11.40 14.31
C TYR A 80 -6.30 12.27 13.11
N MET A 81 -5.34 12.71 12.28
CA MET A 81 -5.63 13.55 11.13
C MET A 81 -6.49 12.85 10.08
N ALA A 82 -6.27 11.55 9.84
CA ALA A 82 -7.07 10.75 8.93
C ALA A 82 -8.51 10.54 9.43
N ALA A 83 -8.70 10.36 10.74
CA ALA A 83 -10.04 10.32 11.33
C ALA A 83 -10.74 11.68 11.22
N CYS A 84 -10.05 12.79 11.51
CA CYS A 84 -10.60 14.13 11.28
C CYS A 84 -11.03 14.33 9.82
N ARG A 85 -10.24 13.83 8.86
CA ARG A 85 -10.62 13.85 7.45
C ARG A 85 -11.86 13.00 7.16
N ARG A 86 -11.93 11.79 7.73
CA ARG A 86 -13.06 10.87 7.53
C ARG A 86 -14.37 11.47 8.04
N HIS A 87 -14.32 12.15 9.19
CA HIS A 87 -15.47 12.74 9.87
C HIS A 87 -15.80 14.17 9.43
N ASP A 88 -15.20 14.59 8.31
CA ASP A 88 -15.41 15.89 7.67
C ASP A 88 -15.05 17.12 8.55
N LEU A 89 -14.23 16.91 9.57
CA LEU A 89 -13.61 17.97 10.40
C LEU A 89 -12.50 18.72 9.64
N THR A 90 -11.97 18.13 8.58
CA THR A 90 -11.10 18.76 7.58
C THR A 90 -11.40 18.20 6.20
N GLU A 91 -11.34 19.04 5.18
CA GLU A 91 -11.60 18.66 3.79
C GLU A 91 -10.77 19.53 2.81
N PRO A 92 -9.91 18.93 1.96
CA PRO A 92 -8.96 19.66 1.12
C PRO A 92 -9.53 20.67 0.12
N SER A 93 -10.72 20.41 -0.43
CA SER A 93 -11.37 21.27 -1.43
C SER A 93 -12.00 22.52 -0.80
N ARG A 94 -12.36 22.46 0.49
CA ARG A 94 -12.91 23.59 1.27
C ARG A 94 -11.82 24.48 1.89
N GLU A 95 -10.56 24.08 1.78
CA GLU A 95 -9.45 24.62 2.56
C GLU A 95 -8.27 25.04 1.68
N THR A 96 -7.61 26.14 2.05
CA THR A 96 -6.31 26.53 1.46
C THR A 96 -5.12 26.07 2.30
N ARG A 97 -5.37 25.68 3.56
CA ARG A 97 -4.42 25.12 4.52
C ARG A 97 -5.18 24.23 5.50
N SER A 98 -4.52 23.22 6.05
CA SER A 98 -5.11 22.36 7.09
C SER A 98 -5.55 23.20 8.31
N PRO A 99 -6.78 22.99 8.83
CA PRO A 99 -7.25 23.62 10.06
C PRO A 99 -6.62 22.99 11.31
N LEU A 100 -6.05 21.78 11.17
CA LEU A 100 -5.37 21.05 12.24
C LEU A 100 -3.94 21.56 12.38
N ALA A 101 -3.78 22.79 12.86
CA ALA A 101 -2.50 23.51 12.85
C ALA A 101 -1.42 22.79 13.66
N GLU A 102 -1.74 22.35 14.88
CA GLU A 102 -0.79 21.67 15.76
C GLU A 102 -0.41 20.29 15.21
N ALA A 103 -1.39 19.51 14.75
CA ALA A 103 -1.14 18.19 14.14
C ALA A 103 -0.28 18.32 12.88
N SER A 104 -0.57 19.31 12.03
CA SER A 104 0.24 19.60 10.84
C SER A 104 1.68 19.96 11.19
N ALA A 105 1.89 20.78 12.21
CA ALA A 105 3.23 21.17 12.64
C ALA A 105 4.05 19.96 13.10
N LEU A 106 3.48 19.12 13.96
CA LEU A 106 4.16 17.92 14.48
C LEU A 106 4.40 16.89 13.37
N ALA A 107 3.41 16.63 12.52
CA ALA A 107 3.53 15.67 11.43
C ALA A 107 4.58 16.10 10.39
N MET A 108 4.64 17.39 10.04
CA MET A 108 5.68 17.92 9.14
C MET A 108 7.06 17.82 9.75
N GLN A 109 7.21 18.12 11.05
CA GLN A 109 8.49 17.99 11.75
C GLN A 109 8.98 16.53 11.71
N LEU A 110 8.11 15.58 12.09
CA LEU A 110 8.44 14.15 12.13
C LEU A 110 8.70 13.59 10.73
N GLY A 111 7.81 13.85 9.76
CA GLY A 111 7.99 13.36 8.38
C GLY A 111 9.30 13.87 7.76
N ALA A 112 9.61 15.16 7.95
CA ALA A 112 10.85 15.74 7.44
C ALA A 112 12.10 15.16 8.12
N SER A 113 12.08 14.94 9.45
CA SER A 113 13.24 14.38 10.16
C SER A 113 13.46 12.89 9.90
N LEU A 114 12.38 12.13 9.67
CA LEU A 114 12.42 10.69 9.42
C LEU A 114 12.60 10.34 7.94
N GLY A 115 12.43 11.29 7.02
CA GLY A 115 12.49 11.05 5.59
C GLY A 115 11.26 10.33 5.03
N THR A 116 10.08 10.57 5.62
CA THR A 116 8.81 9.94 5.28
C THR A 116 7.72 10.99 5.04
N VAL A 117 6.58 10.55 4.50
CA VAL A 117 5.42 11.42 4.26
C VAL A 117 4.88 11.91 5.62
N PRO A 118 4.51 13.20 5.78
CA PRO A 118 4.07 13.75 7.05
C PRO A 118 2.61 13.40 7.37
N ARG A 119 2.22 12.13 7.24
CA ARG A 119 0.88 11.60 7.53
C ARG A 119 0.97 10.12 7.85
N PHE A 120 -0.17 9.52 8.17
CA PHE A 120 -0.28 8.06 8.23
C PHE A 120 0.03 7.44 6.84
N ALA A 121 0.80 6.36 6.88
CA ALA A 121 1.22 5.51 5.77
C ALA A 121 0.93 4.02 6.09
N SER A 122 0.86 3.15 5.08
CA SER A 122 0.40 1.75 5.23
C SER A 122 1.19 0.96 6.27
N ALA A 123 2.50 1.18 6.37
CA ALA A 123 3.35 0.55 7.38
C ALA A 123 2.85 0.76 8.82
N HIS A 124 2.24 1.91 9.14
CA HIS A 124 1.71 2.19 10.49
C HIS A 124 0.49 1.32 10.85
N LEU A 125 -0.23 0.80 9.86
CA LEU A 125 -1.37 -0.11 10.04
C LEU A 125 -0.98 -1.57 9.86
N GLU A 126 0.08 -1.84 9.10
CA GLU A 126 0.45 -3.18 8.68
C GLU A 126 1.76 -3.64 9.36
N THR A 127 2.88 -3.53 8.65
CA THR A 127 4.16 -4.14 9.01
C THR A 127 4.81 -3.55 10.27
N HIS A 128 4.41 -2.35 10.68
CA HIS A 128 4.94 -1.61 11.84
C HIS A 128 3.81 -1.22 12.81
N ASN A 129 2.76 -2.05 12.89
CA ASN A 129 1.67 -1.84 13.81
C ASN A 129 1.81 -2.74 15.05
N ARG A 130 2.54 -2.24 16.05
CA ARG A 130 2.82 -3.00 17.28
C ARG A 130 1.52 -3.36 18.01
N ALA A 131 1.32 -4.65 18.26
CA ALA A 131 0.28 -5.14 19.15
C ALA A 131 0.73 -5.05 20.62
N VAL A 132 -0.19 -4.68 21.50
CA VAL A 132 -0.05 -4.71 22.97
C VAL A 132 -1.18 -5.56 23.51
N ASP A 133 -0.85 -6.65 24.22
CA ASP A 133 -1.81 -7.64 24.73
C ASP A 133 -2.78 -8.17 23.66
N GLY A 134 -2.28 -8.38 22.44
CA GLY A 134 -3.05 -8.86 21.30
C GLY A 134 -3.80 -7.78 20.52
N VAL A 135 -3.74 -6.52 20.93
CA VAL A 135 -4.45 -5.40 20.28
C VAL A 135 -3.46 -4.49 19.53
N PHE A 136 -3.60 -4.40 18.21
CA PHE A 136 -2.88 -3.46 17.35
C PHE A 136 -3.73 -2.20 17.09
N LYS A 137 -3.11 -1.13 16.56
CA LYS A 137 -3.79 0.14 16.25
C LYS A 137 -4.75 -0.04 15.07
N SER A 138 -5.90 0.59 15.15
CA SER A 138 -6.89 0.65 14.07
C SER A 138 -7.73 1.92 14.25
N PHE A 139 -8.52 2.31 13.26
CA PHE A 139 -9.44 3.44 13.36
C PHE A 139 -10.64 3.11 14.24
N THR A 140 -11.16 1.90 14.15
CA THR A 140 -12.39 1.43 14.79
C THR A 140 -12.17 0.10 15.51
N THR A 141 -13.21 -0.43 16.15
CA THR A 141 -13.26 -1.79 16.70
C THR A 141 -14.00 -2.77 15.77
N LEU A 142 -14.33 -2.35 14.54
CA LEU A 142 -15.06 -3.18 13.56
C LEU A 142 -14.21 -4.37 13.09
N GLU A 143 -14.86 -5.53 12.99
CA GLU A 143 -14.22 -6.78 12.55
C GLU A 143 -13.65 -6.68 11.13
N ASP A 144 -14.39 -6.05 10.21
CA ASP A 144 -13.96 -5.86 8.82
C ASP A 144 -12.68 -5.03 8.70
N GLU A 145 -12.47 -4.05 9.59
CA GLU A 145 -11.22 -3.30 9.60
C GLU A 145 -10.05 -4.18 10.06
N GLY A 146 -10.24 -4.94 11.14
CA GLY A 146 -9.24 -5.90 11.62
C GLY A 146 -8.87 -6.94 10.56
N THR A 147 -9.89 -7.46 9.86
CA THR A 147 -9.74 -8.40 8.73
C THR A 147 -8.96 -7.76 7.58
N PHE A 148 -9.35 -6.57 7.15
CA PHE A 148 -8.66 -5.84 6.09
C PHE A 148 -7.19 -5.61 6.43
N ILE A 149 -6.88 -5.12 7.65
CA ILE A 149 -5.50 -4.89 8.10
C ILE A 149 -4.70 -6.19 8.11
N ALA A 150 -5.25 -7.27 8.68
CA ALA A 150 -4.55 -8.54 8.81
C ALA A 150 -4.17 -9.13 7.44
N TYR A 151 -5.09 -9.09 6.48
CA TYR A 151 -4.84 -9.65 5.15
C TYR A 151 -3.92 -8.78 4.29
N ASN A 152 -4.02 -7.45 4.36
CA ASN A 152 -3.02 -6.57 3.72
C ASN A 152 -1.63 -6.81 4.31
N THR A 153 -1.52 -6.98 5.63
CA THR A 153 -0.23 -7.31 6.28
C THR A 153 0.33 -8.65 5.79
N ARG A 154 -0.51 -9.69 5.68
CA ARG A 154 -0.10 -11.00 5.13
C ARG A 154 0.37 -10.89 3.69
N GLY A 155 -0.36 -10.15 2.86
CA GLY A 155 -0.01 -9.87 1.47
C GLY A 155 1.32 -9.11 1.34
N ALA A 156 1.49 -8.03 2.09
CA ALA A 156 2.72 -7.23 2.11
C ALA A 156 3.94 -8.08 2.51
N LEU A 157 3.84 -8.86 3.59
CA LEU A 157 4.91 -9.76 4.03
C LEU A 157 5.22 -10.85 3.01
N ALA A 158 4.23 -11.35 2.27
CA ALA A 158 4.44 -12.32 1.20
C ALA A 158 5.15 -11.69 0.00
N TYR A 159 4.77 -10.48 -0.43
CA TYR A 159 5.52 -9.74 -1.43
C TYR A 159 6.95 -9.42 -1.00
N ILE A 160 7.17 -9.08 0.28
CA ILE A 160 8.53 -8.85 0.80
C ILE A 160 9.38 -10.12 0.66
N ARG A 161 8.86 -11.29 1.08
CA ARG A 161 9.58 -12.58 0.90
C ARG A 161 9.92 -12.85 -0.57
N ALA A 162 8.96 -12.65 -1.47
CA ALA A 162 9.20 -12.83 -2.90
C ALA A 162 10.32 -11.89 -3.41
N SER A 163 10.28 -10.62 -3.02
CA SER A 163 11.30 -9.64 -3.42
C SER A 163 12.69 -9.97 -2.86
N GLU A 164 12.79 -10.46 -1.62
CA GLU A 164 14.06 -10.87 -1.01
C GLU A 164 14.68 -12.07 -1.72
N ALA A 165 13.88 -13.07 -2.09
CA ALA A 165 14.33 -14.23 -2.84
C ALA A 165 14.91 -13.82 -4.21
N LEU A 166 14.22 -12.92 -4.93
CA LEU A 166 14.69 -12.37 -6.20
C LEU A 166 15.98 -11.54 -6.04
N LEU A 167 16.10 -10.74 -4.97
CA LEU A 167 17.30 -9.96 -4.69
C LEU A 167 18.52 -10.87 -4.41
N ARG A 168 18.32 -11.98 -3.69
CA ARG A 168 19.38 -12.97 -3.41
C ARG A 168 19.86 -13.70 -4.67
N LEU A 169 19.05 -13.74 -5.73
CA LEU A 169 19.42 -14.34 -7.01
C LEU A 169 20.46 -13.49 -7.77
N LEU A 170 20.39 -12.15 -7.64
CA LEU A 170 21.24 -11.22 -8.38
C LEU A 170 22.75 -11.52 -8.35
N PRO A 171 23.40 -11.73 -7.18
CA PRO A 171 24.84 -12.02 -7.16
C PRO A 171 25.18 -13.43 -7.67
N LEU A 172 24.21 -14.35 -7.76
CA LEU A 172 24.43 -15.72 -8.23
C LEU A 172 24.29 -15.82 -9.75
N GLY A 173 23.35 -15.07 -10.32
CA GLY A 173 23.01 -15.11 -11.74
C GLY A 173 22.03 -16.22 -12.11
N VAL A 174 21.35 -16.05 -13.24
CA VAL A 174 20.25 -16.91 -13.71
C VAL A 174 20.67 -18.34 -14.07
N SER A 175 21.96 -18.59 -14.29
CA SER A 175 22.50 -19.93 -14.61
C SER A 175 22.93 -20.72 -13.38
N HIS A 176 22.94 -20.11 -12.19
CA HIS A 176 23.40 -20.76 -10.97
C HIS A 176 22.39 -21.85 -10.53
N PRO A 177 22.82 -23.05 -10.10
CA PRO A 177 21.89 -24.11 -9.70
C PRO A 177 20.93 -23.70 -8.56
N VAL A 178 21.42 -22.96 -7.57
CA VAL A 178 20.61 -22.44 -6.44
C VAL A 178 19.60 -21.37 -6.88
N ALA A 179 19.70 -20.81 -8.08
CA ALA A 179 18.68 -19.89 -8.58
C ALA A 179 17.32 -20.60 -8.70
N ALA A 180 17.28 -21.92 -8.94
CA ALA A 180 16.04 -22.69 -8.93
C ALA A 180 15.30 -22.58 -7.60
N ASP A 181 16.01 -22.72 -6.48
CA ASP A 181 15.44 -22.69 -5.13
C ASP A 181 14.87 -21.29 -4.80
N LEU A 182 15.62 -20.24 -5.17
CA LEU A 182 15.18 -18.85 -4.96
C LEU A 182 13.99 -18.47 -5.85
N LEU A 183 13.93 -18.99 -7.07
CA LEU A 183 12.77 -18.78 -7.95
C LEU A 183 11.53 -19.51 -7.43
N ASP A 184 11.68 -20.72 -6.89
CA ASP A 184 10.58 -21.42 -6.22
C ASP A 184 10.10 -20.67 -4.97
N GLU A 185 11.01 -20.16 -4.13
CA GLU A 185 10.66 -19.34 -2.97
C GLU A 185 9.88 -18.08 -3.39
N ALA A 186 10.30 -17.41 -4.47
CA ALA A 186 9.59 -16.26 -5.01
C ALA A 186 8.20 -16.62 -5.54
N ARG A 187 8.06 -17.74 -6.26
CA ARG A 187 6.77 -18.25 -6.76
C ARG A 187 5.83 -18.54 -5.59
N ASP A 188 6.26 -19.33 -4.63
CA ASP A 188 5.43 -19.78 -3.50
C ASP A 188 4.95 -18.59 -2.65
N ALA A 189 5.80 -17.56 -2.51
CA ALA A 189 5.44 -16.33 -1.85
C ALA A 189 4.38 -15.53 -2.64
N LEU A 190 4.47 -15.46 -3.97
CA LEU A 190 3.43 -14.82 -4.81
C LEU A 190 2.12 -15.61 -4.85
N GLU A 191 2.19 -16.94 -4.84
CA GLU A 191 1.00 -17.79 -4.69
C GLU A 191 0.33 -17.61 -3.33
N ALA A 192 1.11 -17.38 -2.26
CA ALA A 192 0.57 -17.02 -0.97
C ALA A 192 -0.16 -15.67 -1.01
N VAL A 193 0.35 -14.67 -1.74
CA VAL A 193 -0.38 -13.40 -1.97
C VAL A 193 -1.74 -13.68 -2.60
N TYR A 194 -1.78 -14.48 -3.68
CA TYR A 194 -3.03 -14.83 -4.35
C TYR A 194 -4.04 -15.49 -3.40
N ARG A 195 -3.57 -16.44 -2.58
CA ARG A 195 -4.42 -17.13 -1.60
C ARG A 195 -4.94 -16.18 -0.51
N TYR A 196 -4.09 -15.30 0.03
CA TYR A 196 -4.52 -14.34 1.03
C TYR A 196 -5.56 -13.36 0.48
N ASN A 197 -5.38 -12.89 -0.76
CA ASN A 197 -6.36 -12.06 -1.43
C ASN A 197 -7.68 -12.80 -1.63
N GLU A 198 -7.64 -14.06 -2.10
CA GLU A 198 -8.83 -14.88 -2.29
C GLU A 198 -9.62 -15.06 -1.00
N GLU A 199 -8.95 -15.40 0.09
CA GLU A 199 -9.55 -15.51 1.42
C GLU A 199 -10.18 -14.18 1.86
N LEU A 200 -9.45 -13.06 1.72
CA LEU A 200 -9.95 -11.72 2.06
C LEU A 200 -11.26 -11.42 1.30
N PHE A 201 -11.30 -11.69 0.00
CA PHE A 201 -12.47 -11.37 -0.83
C PHE A 201 -13.69 -12.22 -0.49
N GLN A 202 -13.49 -13.38 0.14
CA GLN A 202 -14.58 -14.25 0.58
C GLN A 202 -15.19 -13.79 1.91
N ILE A 203 -14.38 -13.21 2.81
CA ILE A 203 -14.78 -12.93 4.19
C ILE A 203 -15.04 -11.46 4.49
N LEU A 204 -14.46 -10.53 3.72
CA LEU A 204 -14.63 -9.09 3.95
C LEU A 204 -16.03 -8.64 3.48
N ASP A 205 -16.78 -8.00 4.37
CA ASP A 205 -18.06 -7.41 4.00
C ASP A 205 -17.86 -6.18 3.11
N VAL A 206 -18.48 -6.21 1.93
CA VAL A 206 -18.32 -5.18 0.90
C VAL A 206 -18.89 -3.84 1.37
N GLU A 207 -20.06 -3.83 2.01
CA GLU A 207 -20.71 -2.59 2.45
C GLU A 207 -19.93 -1.99 3.63
N ARG A 208 -19.57 -2.81 4.63
CA ARG A 208 -18.79 -2.36 5.79
C ARG A 208 -17.41 -1.85 5.36
N PHE A 209 -16.73 -2.54 4.45
CA PHE A 209 -15.47 -2.03 3.91
C PHE A 209 -15.66 -0.67 3.22
N PHE A 210 -16.65 -0.56 2.32
CA PHE A 210 -16.83 0.64 1.52
C PHE A 210 -17.26 1.85 2.36
N TYR A 211 -18.18 1.69 3.30
CA TYR A 211 -18.73 2.80 4.09
C TYR A 211 -17.99 3.07 5.41
N CYS A 212 -17.33 2.06 6.00
CA CYS A 212 -16.71 2.19 7.33
C CYS A 212 -15.18 2.12 7.31
N VAL A 213 -14.56 1.40 6.37
CA VAL A 213 -13.09 1.23 6.35
C VAL A 213 -12.43 2.16 5.35
N ARG A 214 -12.81 2.09 4.08
CA ARG A 214 -12.25 2.89 2.98
C ARG A 214 -12.20 4.40 3.29
N PRO A 215 -13.21 5.04 3.91
CA PRO A 215 -13.22 6.49 4.10
C PRO A 215 -12.10 7.06 4.97
N TYR A 216 -11.40 6.23 5.77
CA TYR A 216 -10.22 6.65 6.54
C TYR A 216 -8.96 6.82 5.68
N TYR A 217 -8.97 6.31 4.45
CA TYR A 217 -7.84 6.37 3.52
C TYR A 217 -7.95 7.58 2.56
N LYS A 218 -8.79 8.58 2.87
CA LYS A 218 -8.96 9.76 2.01
C LYS A 218 -7.72 10.68 1.99
N PRO A 219 -7.50 11.42 0.88
CA PRO A 219 -6.56 12.55 0.85
C PRO A 219 -6.92 13.62 1.87
N HIS A 220 -5.90 14.23 2.49
CA HIS A 220 -6.09 15.39 3.38
C HIS A 220 -4.89 16.35 3.32
N ARG A 221 -5.08 17.58 3.80
CA ARG A 221 -4.01 18.58 3.90
C ARG A 221 -3.17 18.38 5.15
N VAL A 222 -1.86 18.50 5.00
CA VAL A 222 -0.89 18.67 6.10
C VAL A 222 -0.13 19.96 5.83
N GLY A 223 -0.35 20.95 6.69
CA GLY A 223 0.07 22.33 6.41
C GLY A 223 -0.63 22.87 5.16
N LEU A 224 0.15 23.29 4.16
CA LEU A 224 -0.38 23.84 2.90
C LEU A 224 -0.62 22.79 1.82
N ARG A 225 -0.03 21.59 1.95
CA ARG A 225 -0.01 20.59 0.89
C ARG A 225 -1.07 19.53 1.13
N GLU A 226 -1.72 19.10 0.06
CA GLU A 226 -2.56 17.92 0.06
C GLU A 226 -1.70 16.68 -0.19
N TYR A 227 -1.96 15.63 0.57
CA TYR A 227 -1.31 14.33 0.43
C TYR A 227 -2.38 13.27 0.21
N ARG A 228 -2.17 12.42 -0.80
CA ARG A 228 -3.02 11.24 -1.03
C ARG A 228 -3.04 10.32 0.18
N GLY A 229 -4.07 9.50 0.27
CA GLY A 229 -4.19 8.35 1.16
C GLY A 229 -3.12 7.29 0.97
N ALA A 230 -2.94 6.47 1.99
CA ALA A 230 -2.07 5.31 1.94
C ALA A 230 -2.71 4.19 1.11
N ASN A 231 -1.89 3.45 0.36
CA ASN A 231 -2.30 2.31 -0.45
C ASN A 231 -1.60 1.05 0.06
N ALA A 232 -2.26 -0.12 -0.03
CA ALA A 232 -1.65 -1.40 0.35
C ALA A 232 -0.32 -1.69 -0.38
N GLY A 233 -0.11 -1.10 -1.56
CA GLY A 233 1.14 -1.19 -2.32
C GLY A 233 2.25 -0.22 -1.89
N ASP A 234 2.13 0.54 -0.81
CA ASP A 234 3.12 1.54 -0.35
C ASP A 234 4.31 0.93 0.42
N PHE A 235 4.97 -0.04 -0.21
CA PHE A 235 6.21 -0.65 0.26
C PHE A 235 7.10 -1.01 -0.94
N ALA A 236 8.38 -1.33 -0.72
CA ALA A 236 9.31 -1.58 -1.83
C ALA A 236 9.03 -2.89 -2.58
N GLY A 237 8.67 -3.96 -1.85
CA GLY A 237 8.66 -5.34 -2.35
C GLY A 237 7.96 -5.54 -3.70
N ILE A 238 6.74 -5.01 -3.87
CA ILE A 238 5.99 -5.18 -5.12
C ILE A 238 6.68 -4.53 -6.34
N ASN A 239 7.35 -3.38 -6.14
CA ASN A 239 8.08 -2.70 -7.23
C ASN A 239 9.48 -3.28 -7.43
N VAL A 240 10.09 -3.83 -6.39
CA VAL A 240 11.32 -4.63 -6.55
C VAL A 240 11.03 -5.83 -7.44
N ILE A 241 9.91 -6.54 -7.22
CA ILE A 241 9.50 -7.66 -8.08
C ILE A 241 9.25 -7.19 -9.51
N ASP A 242 8.48 -6.11 -9.69
CA ASP A 242 8.22 -5.54 -11.03
C ASP A 242 9.52 -5.28 -11.83
N LEU A 243 10.51 -4.65 -11.18
CA LEU A 243 11.79 -4.29 -11.79
C LEU A 243 12.71 -5.50 -12.00
N LEU A 244 12.82 -6.40 -11.01
CA LEU A 244 13.68 -7.58 -11.11
C LEU A 244 13.14 -8.62 -12.09
N LEU A 245 11.83 -8.80 -12.16
CA LEU A 245 11.22 -9.62 -13.20
C LEU A 245 11.26 -8.94 -14.57
N GLY A 246 11.55 -7.64 -14.63
CA GLY A 246 11.66 -6.88 -15.87
C GLY A 246 10.32 -6.52 -16.52
N VAL A 247 9.19 -6.86 -15.88
CA VAL A 247 7.82 -6.59 -16.36
C VAL A 247 7.46 -5.10 -16.29
N CYS A 248 8.17 -4.33 -15.48
CA CYS A 248 8.21 -2.88 -15.54
C CYS A 248 9.66 -2.40 -15.64
N ARG A 249 9.87 -1.17 -16.11
CA ARG A 249 11.22 -0.62 -16.32
C ARG A 249 11.33 0.76 -15.69
N ALA A 250 12.46 1.05 -15.07
CA ALA A 250 12.69 2.31 -14.38
C ALA A 250 12.92 3.50 -15.32
N ASP A 251 13.30 3.24 -16.58
CA ASP A 251 13.48 4.25 -17.64
C ASP A 251 12.17 4.60 -18.36
N ASP A 252 11.08 3.88 -18.10
CA ASP A 252 9.74 4.24 -18.55
C ASP A 252 9.20 5.46 -17.75
N PRO A 253 8.84 6.58 -18.41
CA PRO A 253 8.39 7.78 -17.72
C PRO A 253 7.16 7.55 -16.82
N TYR A 254 6.22 6.72 -17.26
CA TYR A 254 5.01 6.41 -16.48
C TYR A 254 5.37 5.67 -15.19
N TYR A 255 6.19 4.62 -15.28
CA TYR A 255 6.59 3.84 -14.11
C TYR A 255 7.49 4.64 -13.17
N SER A 256 8.43 5.42 -13.70
CA SER A 256 9.33 6.26 -12.89
C SER A 256 8.57 7.31 -12.07
N GLN A 257 7.55 7.97 -12.65
CA GLN A 257 6.67 8.90 -11.95
C GLN A 257 5.89 8.19 -10.84
N LEU A 258 5.36 6.99 -11.11
CA LEU A 258 4.68 6.19 -10.09
C LEU A 258 5.59 5.93 -8.87
N LEU A 259 6.87 5.60 -9.09
CA LEU A 259 7.84 5.40 -8.01
C LEU A 259 8.10 6.69 -7.21
N VAL A 260 8.25 7.83 -7.90
CA VAL A 260 8.43 9.15 -7.27
C VAL A 260 7.28 9.46 -6.31
N ASP A 261 6.04 9.23 -6.74
CA ASP A 261 4.83 9.53 -5.98
C ASP A 261 4.61 8.60 -4.77
N LYS A 262 5.39 7.52 -4.65
CA LYS A 262 5.32 6.58 -3.52
C LYS A 262 6.53 6.54 -2.61
N PHE A 263 7.69 7.10 -2.98
CA PHE A 263 8.90 7.01 -2.14
C PHE A 263 8.67 7.49 -0.71
N LEU A 264 8.03 8.64 -0.50
CA LEU A 264 7.81 9.13 0.85
C LEU A 264 6.79 8.29 1.65
N PHE A 265 5.97 7.48 0.98
CA PHE A 265 4.97 6.64 1.63
C PHE A 265 5.53 5.31 2.18
N MET A 266 6.79 4.98 1.87
CA MET A 266 7.48 3.81 2.41
C MET A 266 8.60 4.22 3.38
N ARG A 267 9.05 3.26 4.19
CA ARG A 267 10.19 3.43 5.09
C ARG A 267 11.47 3.82 4.33
N PRO A 268 12.41 4.58 4.95
CA PRO A 268 13.66 4.96 4.29
C PRO A 268 14.48 3.79 3.75
N GLU A 269 14.49 2.64 4.43
CA GLU A 269 15.20 1.44 3.97
C GLU A 269 14.60 0.89 2.68
N ASP A 270 13.27 0.86 2.58
CA ASP A 270 12.53 0.49 1.38
C ASP A 270 12.83 1.46 0.22
N GLN A 271 12.93 2.77 0.51
CA GLN A 271 13.29 3.76 -0.51
C GLN A 271 14.68 3.51 -1.08
N LEU A 272 15.66 3.21 -0.21
CA LEU A 272 17.03 2.91 -0.63
C LEU A 272 17.10 1.64 -1.46
N LEU A 273 16.41 0.59 -1.01
CA LEU A 273 16.32 -0.68 -1.73
C LEU A 273 15.72 -0.50 -3.12
N LEU A 274 14.62 0.23 -3.22
CA LEU A 274 13.93 0.44 -4.48
C LEU A 274 14.75 1.31 -5.45
N ARG A 275 15.41 2.38 -4.95
CA ARG A 275 16.35 3.19 -5.76
C ARG A 275 17.53 2.36 -6.28
N ASP A 276 18.03 1.45 -5.46
CA ASP A 276 19.07 0.51 -5.87
C ASP A 276 18.58 -0.45 -6.97
N CYS A 277 17.35 -0.94 -6.86
CA CYS A 277 16.75 -1.82 -7.86
C CYS A 277 16.58 -1.14 -9.23
N MET A 278 16.25 0.15 -9.26
CA MET A 278 16.07 0.93 -10.52
C MET A 278 17.31 0.98 -11.43
N ARG A 279 18.50 0.67 -10.91
CA ARG A 279 19.78 0.69 -11.65
C ARG A 279 20.37 -0.70 -11.87
N ARG A 280 19.60 -1.76 -11.65
CA ARG A 280 20.03 -3.15 -11.83
C ARG A 280 19.47 -3.72 -13.13
N GLN A 281 20.19 -4.69 -13.68
CA GLN A 281 19.70 -5.52 -14.79
C GLN A 281 18.54 -6.40 -14.30
N SER A 282 17.49 -6.54 -15.12
CA SER A 282 16.38 -7.45 -14.82
C SER A 282 16.76 -8.90 -15.11
N LEU A 283 16.10 -9.85 -14.44
CA LEU A 283 16.25 -11.27 -14.70
C LEU A 283 15.75 -11.65 -16.09
N MET A 284 14.69 -10.98 -16.59
CA MET A 284 14.20 -11.21 -17.95
C MET A 284 15.29 -10.91 -18.99
N ASP A 285 15.97 -9.77 -18.86
CA ASP A 285 17.04 -9.39 -19.77
C ASP A 285 18.23 -10.35 -19.64
N ALA A 286 18.56 -10.79 -18.42
CA ALA A 286 19.60 -11.80 -18.20
C ALA A 286 19.26 -13.14 -18.90
N PHE A 287 18.02 -13.60 -18.89
CA PHE A 287 17.61 -14.80 -19.64
C PHE A 287 17.64 -14.57 -21.17
N LEU A 288 17.21 -13.41 -21.64
CA LEU A 288 17.23 -13.06 -23.08
C LEU A 288 18.66 -12.96 -23.64
N GLU A 289 19.63 -12.52 -22.83
CA GLU A 289 21.05 -12.50 -23.18
C GLU A 289 21.63 -13.92 -23.35
N HIS A 290 21.08 -14.89 -22.62
CA HIS A 290 21.51 -16.29 -22.68
C HIS A 290 20.57 -17.16 -23.53
N ARG A 291 19.75 -16.58 -24.41
CA ARG A 291 18.76 -17.31 -25.21
C ARG A 291 19.34 -18.40 -26.11
N ASP A 292 20.60 -18.24 -26.54
CA ASP A 292 21.31 -19.18 -27.41
C ASP A 292 22.07 -20.26 -26.61
N SER A 293 21.96 -20.25 -25.27
CA SER A 293 22.65 -21.21 -24.40
C SER A 293 21.84 -22.49 -24.22
N ASP A 294 22.51 -23.61 -24.46
CA ASP A 294 21.96 -24.95 -24.26
C ASP A 294 22.12 -25.50 -22.82
N SER A 295 22.60 -24.69 -21.88
CA SER A 295 22.84 -25.10 -20.48
C SER A 295 21.57 -25.66 -19.82
N PRO A 296 21.54 -26.94 -19.39
CA PRO A 296 20.36 -27.53 -18.74
C PRO A 296 19.91 -26.80 -17.46
N PRO A 297 20.82 -26.39 -16.53
CA PRO A 297 20.44 -25.58 -15.37
C PRO A 297 19.77 -24.25 -15.75
N LEU A 298 20.29 -23.57 -16.79
CA LEU A 298 19.71 -22.32 -17.27
C LEU A 298 18.28 -22.52 -17.80
N ARG A 299 18.04 -23.61 -18.56
CA ARG A 299 16.71 -23.92 -19.08
C ARG A 299 15.71 -24.26 -17.98
N GLU A 300 16.15 -24.97 -16.96
CA GLU A 300 15.31 -25.29 -15.80
C GLU A 300 14.96 -24.02 -15.00
N ASN A 301 15.95 -23.16 -14.76
CA ASN A 301 15.72 -21.87 -14.11
C ASN A 301 14.81 -20.97 -14.94
N LEU A 302 14.88 -21.03 -16.27
CA LEU A 302 13.98 -20.27 -17.15
C LEU A 302 12.51 -20.67 -16.96
N ARG A 303 12.21 -21.96 -16.83
CA ARG A 303 10.84 -22.43 -16.54
C ARG A 303 10.33 -21.90 -15.20
N ARG A 304 11.18 -21.93 -14.18
CA ARG A 304 10.85 -21.42 -12.84
C ARG A 304 10.65 -19.91 -12.86
N PHE A 305 11.50 -19.18 -13.57
CA PHE A 305 11.35 -17.74 -13.79
C PHE A 305 10.01 -17.40 -14.45
N LEU A 306 9.63 -18.12 -15.51
CA LEU A 306 8.33 -17.94 -16.16
C LEU A 306 7.16 -18.21 -15.20
N ALA A 307 7.27 -19.22 -14.33
CA ALA A 307 6.27 -19.50 -13.30
C ALA A 307 6.15 -18.36 -12.27
N VAL A 308 7.26 -17.70 -11.90
CA VAL A 308 7.25 -16.50 -11.04
C VAL A 308 6.55 -15.34 -11.75
N CYS A 309 6.84 -15.09 -13.03
CA CYS A 309 6.15 -14.07 -13.83
C CYS A 309 4.65 -14.33 -13.91
N ASP A 310 4.24 -15.58 -14.16
CA ASP A 310 2.83 -15.97 -14.23
C ASP A 310 2.14 -15.78 -12.87
N ALA A 311 2.80 -16.15 -11.76
CA ALA A 311 2.26 -15.95 -10.41
C ALA A 311 2.07 -14.46 -10.07
N HIS A 312 3.03 -13.60 -10.43
CA HIS A 312 2.95 -12.14 -10.23
C HIS A 312 1.83 -11.52 -11.07
N GLY A 313 1.75 -11.89 -12.35
CA GLY A 313 0.68 -11.46 -13.24
C GLY A 313 -0.70 -11.90 -12.76
N LYS A 314 -0.84 -13.15 -12.30
CA LYS A 314 -2.09 -13.68 -11.74
C LYS A 314 -2.52 -12.92 -10.49
N ALA A 315 -1.61 -12.63 -9.57
CA ALA A 315 -1.91 -11.84 -8.38
C ALA A 315 -2.35 -10.40 -8.73
N ALA A 316 -1.73 -9.78 -9.74
CA ALA A 316 -2.11 -8.46 -10.23
C ALA A 316 -3.51 -8.43 -10.88
N LEU A 317 -3.81 -9.43 -11.73
CA LEU A 317 -5.12 -9.61 -12.35
C LEU A 317 -6.20 -9.81 -11.27
N GLN A 318 -5.96 -10.72 -10.32
CA GLN A 318 -6.89 -10.98 -9.23
C GLN A 318 -7.17 -9.73 -8.39
N HIS A 319 -6.13 -8.98 -8.02
CA HIS A 319 -6.30 -7.73 -7.29
C HIS A 319 -7.14 -6.72 -8.08
N HIS A 320 -6.90 -6.56 -9.38
CA HIS A 320 -7.67 -5.64 -10.21
C HIS A 320 -9.12 -6.08 -10.41
N GLU A 321 -9.33 -7.34 -10.79
CA GLU A 321 -10.65 -7.86 -11.16
C GLU A 321 -11.54 -8.19 -9.95
N GLN A 322 -10.94 -8.50 -8.79
CA GLN A 322 -11.72 -8.85 -7.60
C GLN A 322 -11.72 -7.73 -6.57
N LEU A 323 -10.56 -7.21 -6.12
CA LEU A 323 -10.57 -6.17 -5.09
C LEU A 323 -11.17 -4.86 -5.64
N VAL A 324 -10.63 -4.36 -6.74
CA VAL A 324 -11.02 -3.03 -7.24
C VAL A 324 -12.47 -3.07 -7.75
N GLU A 325 -12.84 -4.07 -8.54
CA GLU A 325 -14.19 -4.16 -9.07
C GLU A 325 -15.24 -4.37 -7.95
N LYS A 326 -15.06 -5.39 -7.10
CA LYS A 326 -16.06 -5.77 -6.09
C LYS A 326 -16.19 -4.77 -4.95
N PHE A 327 -15.06 -4.19 -4.49
CA PHE A 327 -15.04 -3.37 -3.28
C PHE A 327 -15.00 -1.86 -3.56
N ILE A 328 -14.78 -1.44 -4.81
CA ILE A 328 -14.72 -0.01 -5.17
C ILE A 328 -15.70 0.33 -6.29
N VAL A 329 -15.63 -0.35 -7.44
CA VAL A 329 -16.44 0.01 -8.63
C VAL A 329 -17.91 -0.28 -8.39
N GLN A 330 -18.26 -1.53 -8.09
CA GLN A 330 -19.65 -1.94 -7.90
C GLN A 330 -20.37 -1.12 -6.81
N PRO A 331 -19.82 -0.91 -5.60
CA PRO A 331 -20.51 -0.11 -4.59
C PRO A 331 -20.54 1.39 -4.92
N ALA A 332 -19.60 1.90 -5.72
CA ALA A 332 -19.65 3.28 -6.21
C ALA A 332 -20.77 3.47 -7.24
N ASP A 333 -20.97 2.50 -8.13
CA ASP A 333 -22.07 2.50 -9.10
C ASP A 333 -23.43 2.38 -8.39
N GLU A 334 -23.57 1.43 -7.46
CA GLU A 334 -24.80 1.21 -6.69
C GLU A 334 -25.18 2.42 -5.81
N GLY A 335 -24.18 3.16 -5.31
CA GLY A 335 -24.36 4.35 -4.49
C GLY A 335 -24.49 5.67 -5.26
N ASP A 336 -24.40 5.66 -6.60
CA ASP A 336 -24.31 6.87 -7.45
C ASP A 336 -23.15 7.80 -7.04
N LEU A 337 -21.99 7.20 -6.75
CA LEU A 337 -20.78 7.86 -6.25
C LEU A 337 -19.63 7.85 -7.27
N VAL A 338 -19.86 7.45 -8.51
CA VAL A 338 -18.84 7.29 -9.56
C VAL A 338 -18.05 8.58 -9.82
N ASP A 339 -18.76 9.71 -9.83
CA ASP A 339 -18.17 11.03 -10.03
C ASP A 339 -17.65 11.69 -8.74
N ASN A 340 -17.76 10.99 -7.60
CA ASN A 340 -17.32 11.53 -6.32
C ASN A 340 -15.78 11.54 -6.24
N GLN A 341 -15.21 12.74 -6.27
CA GLN A 341 -13.76 12.95 -6.18
C GLN A 341 -13.14 12.45 -4.86
N GLN A 342 -13.93 12.19 -3.83
CA GLN A 342 -13.47 11.69 -2.52
C GLN A 342 -13.46 10.16 -2.41
N LEU A 343 -13.75 9.44 -3.49
CA LEU A 343 -13.84 7.98 -3.46
C LEU A 343 -12.47 7.31 -3.40
N THR A 344 -11.46 7.88 -4.07
CA THR A 344 -10.14 7.26 -4.20
C THR A 344 -9.17 7.73 -3.12
N ALA A 345 -8.35 6.81 -2.61
CA ALA A 345 -7.24 7.16 -1.74
C ALA A 345 -6.17 7.98 -2.49
N SER A 346 -6.01 7.75 -3.80
CA SER A 346 -4.91 8.35 -4.57
C SER A 346 -5.14 9.80 -4.99
N GLY A 347 -6.38 10.31 -4.94
CA GLY A 347 -6.74 11.69 -5.31
C GLY A 347 -7.41 11.86 -6.68
N PRO A 348 -6.97 11.17 -7.76
CA PRO A 348 -7.66 11.25 -9.04
C PRO A 348 -9.10 10.72 -8.99
N PRO A 349 -9.98 11.19 -9.89
CA PRO A 349 -11.30 10.59 -10.11
C PRO A 349 -11.20 9.08 -10.42
N LEU A 350 -12.23 8.32 -10.03
CA LEU A 350 -12.25 6.86 -10.17
C LEU A 350 -11.86 6.38 -11.59
N PRO A 351 -12.39 6.94 -12.70
CA PRO A 351 -12.02 6.48 -14.05
C PRO A 351 -10.53 6.65 -14.38
N VAL A 352 -9.92 7.73 -13.88
CA VAL A 352 -8.48 8.01 -14.09
C VAL A 352 -7.64 6.99 -13.31
N LEU A 353 -8.02 6.71 -12.06
CA LEU A 353 -7.37 5.69 -11.24
C LEU A 353 -7.50 4.29 -11.87
N LEU A 354 -8.70 3.90 -12.31
CA LEU A 354 -8.95 2.59 -12.93
C LEU A 354 -8.08 2.38 -14.18
N LYS A 355 -7.95 3.41 -15.02
CA LYS A 355 -7.06 3.36 -16.19
C LYS A 355 -5.59 3.15 -15.81
N ALA A 356 -5.12 3.85 -14.77
CA ALA A 356 -3.76 3.68 -14.28
C ALA A 356 -3.54 2.27 -13.67
N LEU A 357 -4.47 1.79 -12.85
CA LEU A 357 -4.40 0.45 -12.26
C LEU A 357 -4.45 -0.66 -13.32
N ARG A 358 -5.29 -0.49 -14.35
CA ARG A 358 -5.34 -1.43 -15.48
C ARG A 358 -4.03 -1.47 -16.25
N THR A 359 -3.42 -0.32 -16.48
CA THR A 359 -2.10 -0.23 -17.13
C THR A 359 -1.04 -1.02 -16.34
N LEU A 360 -0.96 -0.80 -15.03
CA LEU A 360 -0.02 -1.52 -14.17
C LEU A 360 -0.31 -3.03 -14.11
N CYS A 361 -1.59 -3.40 -14.06
CA CYS A 361 -2.03 -4.80 -14.11
C CYS A 361 -1.56 -5.49 -15.41
N ASP A 362 -1.80 -4.86 -16.55
CA ASP A 362 -1.44 -5.41 -17.86
C ASP A 362 0.09 -5.47 -18.08
N LEU A 363 0.86 -4.53 -17.52
CA LEU A 363 2.33 -4.63 -17.50
C LEU A 363 2.80 -5.86 -16.72
N ARG A 364 2.28 -6.06 -15.49
CA ARG A 364 2.63 -7.20 -14.63
C ARG A 364 2.23 -8.55 -15.23
N ALA A 365 1.11 -8.59 -15.94
CA ALA A 365 0.62 -9.78 -16.63
C ALA A 365 1.30 -10.06 -17.97
N GLY A 366 2.11 -9.13 -18.49
CA GLY A 366 2.69 -9.24 -19.82
C GLY A 366 1.62 -9.31 -20.92
N ALA A 367 0.55 -8.52 -20.79
CA ALA A 367 -0.60 -8.55 -21.70
C ALA A 367 -0.25 -8.00 -23.10
N VAL A 368 -0.96 -8.45 -24.13
CA VAL A 368 -0.81 -7.92 -25.50
C VAL A 368 -1.36 -6.49 -25.53
N ARG A 369 -0.48 -5.50 -25.66
CA ARG A 369 -0.82 -4.07 -25.69
C ARG A 369 0.14 -3.35 -26.64
N ASP A 370 -0.41 -2.48 -27.48
CA ASP A 370 0.38 -1.64 -28.40
C ASP A 370 0.55 -0.20 -27.88
N ASP A 371 -0.25 0.22 -26.89
CA ASP A 371 -0.27 1.57 -26.34
C ASP A 371 0.61 1.74 -25.08
N ILE A 372 1.12 0.66 -24.51
CA ILE A 372 2.02 0.64 -23.35
C ILE A 372 3.19 -0.34 -23.59
N PRO A 373 4.36 -0.15 -22.95
CA PRO A 373 5.56 -0.96 -23.22
C PRO A 373 5.52 -2.31 -22.49
N SER A 374 4.54 -3.15 -22.81
CA SER A 374 4.40 -4.50 -22.26
C SER A 374 5.55 -5.42 -22.72
N ARG A 375 6.04 -6.28 -21.82
CA ARG A 375 7.04 -7.33 -22.10
C ARG A 375 6.44 -8.60 -22.74
N HIS A 376 5.22 -8.52 -23.29
CA HIS A 376 4.53 -9.67 -23.88
C HIS A 376 5.41 -10.47 -24.87
N ARG A 377 6.05 -9.78 -25.82
CA ARG A 377 6.86 -10.41 -26.87
C ARG A 377 8.09 -11.12 -26.29
N ASP A 378 8.75 -10.49 -25.32
CA ASP A 378 9.89 -11.07 -24.64
C ASP A 378 9.51 -12.33 -23.87
N LEU A 379 8.39 -12.28 -23.14
CA LEU A 379 7.84 -13.45 -22.46
C LEU A 379 7.46 -14.57 -23.44
N ALA A 380 6.91 -14.23 -24.61
CA ALA A 380 6.61 -15.21 -25.66
C ALA A 380 7.89 -15.89 -26.18
N THR A 381 8.94 -15.11 -26.48
CA THR A 381 10.26 -15.65 -26.86
C THR A 381 10.83 -16.57 -25.79
N LEU A 382 10.79 -16.17 -24.52
CA LEU A 382 11.27 -17.00 -23.41
C LEU A 382 10.46 -18.29 -23.23
N ARG A 383 9.13 -18.24 -23.42
CA ARG A 383 8.26 -19.45 -23.39
C ARG A 383 8.55 -20.41 -24.53
N GLU A 384 8.85 -19.91 -25.73
CA GLU A 384 9.26 -20.74 -26.86
C GLU A 384 10.57 -21.48 -26.55
N LEU A 385 11.56 -20.77 -26.03
CA LEU A 385 12.85 -21.35 -25.61
C LEU A 385 12.69 -22.43 -24.53
N ALA A 386 11.79 -22.21 -23.57
CA ALA A 386 11.50 -23.18 -22.52
C ALA A 386 10.80 -24.45 -23.04
N SER A 387 10.03 -24.34 -24.15
CA SER A 387 9.19 -25.40 -24.73
C SER A 387 9.91 -26.32 -25.71
N GLN A 388 10.99 -25.89 -26.35
CA GLN A 388 11.75 -26.64 -27.36
C GLN A 388 12.46 -27.93 -26.83
N VAL A 389 12.16 -28.37 -25.60
CA VAL A 389 12.89 -29.43 -24.89
C VAL A 389 11.95 -30.54 -24.34
N SER A 390 10.66 -30.50 -24.69
CA SER A 390 9.71 -31.60 -24.39
C SER A 390 9.58 -32.63 -25.53
N ALA A 391 10.46 -32.58 -26.54
CA ALA A 391 10.48 -33.45 -27.71
C ALA A 391 11.72 -34.35 -27.75
#